data_AF-A0A7Z0VJS1-F1
#
_entry.id   AF-A0A7Z0VJS1-F1
#
_cell.length_a   1.000
_cell.length_b   1.000
_cell.length_c   1.000
_cell.angle_alpha   90.00
_cell.angle_beta   90.00
_cell.angle_gamma   90.00
#
_symmetry.space_group_name_H-M   'P 1'
#
loop_
_entity.id
_entity.type
_entity.pdbx_description
1 polymer ?
#
loop_
_entity_poly.entity_id
_entity_poly.type
_entity_poly.pdbx_seq_one_letter_code
_entity_poly.pdbx_strand_id
1 'polypeptide(L)'
;MNKTAEQYWKANIRLVSILLAIWFICSFLFGIILVEPLNTIKIGGVGLGFWFAQNGSIYTFLVLIYVYAKRMNALDVEFDVHED
;
A
#
# COMPACT_ATOMS: atom_id res chain seq x y z
N MET A 1 2.46 2.81 33.15
CA MET A 1 2.09 2.99 31.73
C MET A 1 2.67 1.81 30.96
N ASN A 2 1.80 0.97 30.41
CA ASN A 2 2.15 -0.30 29.74
C ASN A 2 2.95 -0.02 28.46
N LYS A 3 4.28 -0.18 28.51
CA LYS A 3 5.20 0.11 27.39
C LYS A 3 4.87 -0.69 26.12
N THR A 4 4.30 -1.88 26.28
CA THR A 4 3.87 -2.78 25.19
C THR A 4 2.74 -2.20 24.34
N ALA A 5 1.68 -1.66 24.97
CA ALA A 5 0.54 -1.10 24.24
C ALA A 5 0.91 0.15 23.42
N GLU A 6 1.81 0.99 23.96
CA GLU A 6 2.26 2.22 23.31
C GLU A 6 3.18 1.93 22.11
N GLN A 7 4.05 0.92 22.22
CA GLN A 7 4.90 0.46 21.13
C GLN A 7 4.08 -0.20 20.00
N TYR A 8 3.11 -1.04 20.35
CA TYR A 8 2.20 -1.66 19.39
C TYR A 8 1.41 -0.60 18.61
N TRP A 9 0.83 0.39 19.31
CA TRP A 9 0.11 1.50 18.69
C TRP A 9 0.99 2.29 17.72
N LYS A 10 2.23 2.62 18.12
CA LYS A 10 3.17 3.36 17.27
C LYS A 10 3.57 2.56 16.03
N ALA A 11 3.75 1.26 16.15
CA ALA A 11 4.06 0.39 15.03
C ALA A 11 2.88 0.27 14.05
N ASN A 12 1.65 0.18 14.57
CA ASN A 12 0.45 0.13 13.76
C ASN A 12 0.23 1.46 12.99
N ILE A 13 0.39 2.60 13.65
CA ILE A 13 0.38 3.93 12.99
C ILE A 13 1.46 4.03 11.92
N ARG A 14 2.67 3.52 12.16
CA ARG A 14 3.75 3.51 11.17
C ARG A 14 3.36 2.68 9.94
N LEU A 15 2.70 1.54 10.14
CA LEU A 15 2.18 0.67 9.08
C LEU A 15 1.14 1.40 8.22
N VAL A 16 0.14 2.01 8.87
CA VAL A 16 -0.91 2.80 8.20
C VAL A 16 -0.31 3.99 7.44
N SER A 17 0.68 4.68 8.03
CA SER A 17 1.36 5.82 7.39
C SER A 17 2.11 5.40 6.13
N ILE A 18 2.78 4.24 6.14
CA ILE A 18 3.46 3.68 4.98
C ILE A 18 2.45 3.30 3.89
N LEU A 19 1.33 2.67 4.27
CA LEU A 19 0.26 2.32 3.32
C LEU A 19 -0.33 3.56 2.65
N LEU A 20 -0.57 4.63 3.42
CA LEU A 20 -1.04 5.90 2.89
C LEU A 20 -0.02 6.54 1.94
N ALA A 21 1.27 6.48 2.27
CA ALA A 21 2.32 6.97 1.39
C ALA A 21 2.39 6.16 0.08
N ILE A 22 2.30 4.84 0.13
CA ILE A 22 2.30 3.99 -1.07
C ILE A 22 1.03 4.22 -1.88
N TRP A 23 -0.13 4.35 -1.23
CA TRP A 23 -1.39 4.68 -1.89
C TRP A 23 -1.30 6.03 -2.62
N PHE A 24 -0.72 7.04 -1.96
CA PHE A 24 -0.49 8.35 -2.56
C PHE A 24 0.45 8.25 -3.76
N ILE A 25 1.59 7.55 -3.63
CA ILE A 25 2.53 7.35 -4.73
C ILE A 25 1.85 6.59 -5.89
N CYS A 26 1.13 5.51 -5.62
CA CYS A 26 0.47 4.75 -6.69
C CYS A 26 -0.60 5.59 -7.40
N SER A 27 -1.44 6.31 -6.66
CA SER A 27 -2.52 7.11 -7.26
C SER A 27 -1.98 8.33 -8.01
N PHE A 28 -0.97 9.02 -7.45
CA PHE A 28 -0.44 10.27 -7.99
C PHE A 28 0.66 10.04 -9.04
N LEU A 29 1.62 9.15 -8.78
CA LEU A 29 2.76 8.90 -9.67
C LEU A 29 2.34 8.11 -10.91
N PHE A 30 1.55 7.04 -10.75
CA PHE A 30 1.09 6.24 -11.89
C PHE A 30 -0.13 6.83 -12.59
N GLY A 31 -1.01 7.52 -11.85
CA GLY A 31 -2.21 8.14 -12.42
C GLY A 31 -1.98 9.47 -13.13
N ILE A 32 -0.97 10.25 -12.73
CA ILE A 32 -0.77 11.63 -13.25
C ILE A 32 0.58 11.77 -13.97
N ILE A 33 1.68 11.34 -13.36
CA ILE A 33 3.03 11.61 -13.89
C ILE A 33 3.43 10.60 -14.97
N LEU A 34 3.21 9.30 -14.73
CA LEU A 34 3.54 8.24 -15.68
C LEU A 34 2.44 7.99 -16.71
N VAL A 35 1.35 8.76 -16.69
CA VAL A 35 0.19 8.53 -17.56
C VAL A 35 0.54 8.67 -19.04
N GLU A 36 1.42 9.61 -19.41
CA GLU A 36 1.88 9.82 -20.79
C GLU A 36 2.72 8.64 -21.31
N PRO A 37 3.81 8.21 -20.65
CA PRO A 37 4.58 7.04 -21.09
C PRO A 37 3.78 5.73 -20.99
N LEU A 38 2.86 5.60 -20.04
CA LEU A 38 1.97 4.44 -19.96
C LEU A 38 0.94 4.42 -21.10
N ASN A 39 0.40 5.58 -21.51
CA ASN A 39 -0.54 5.66 -22.62
C ASN A 39 0.07 5.40 -23.99
N THR A 40 1.40 5.46 -24.13
CA THR A 40 2.09 4.96 -25.34
C THR A 40 1.92 3.46 -25.54
N ILE A 41 1.74 2.70 -24.46
CA ILE A 41 1.42 1.27 -24.54
C ILE A 41 -0.10 1.13 -24.59
N LYS A 42 -0.63 0.72 -25.73
CA LYS A 42 -2.07 0.50 -25.89
C LYS A 42 -2.40 -0.95 -25.60
N ILE A 43 -3.22 -1.19 -24.57
CA ILE A 43 -3.79 -2.52 -24.30
C ILE A 43 -5.24 -2.51 -24.78
N GLY A 44 -5.54 -3.31 -25.81
CA GLY A 44 -6.92 -3.50 -26.28
C GLY A 44 -7.60 -2.24 -26.84
N GLY A 45 -6.84 -1.24 -27.28
CA GLY A 45 -7.37 0.01 -27.87
C GLY A 45 -7.45 1.20 -26.90
N VAL A 46 -7.22 0.99 -25.59
CA VAL A 46 -7.12 2.04 -24.58
C VAL A 46 -5.67 2.16 -24.07
N GLY A 47 -5.26 3.37 -23.71
CA GLY A 47 -3.92 3.61 -23.17
C GLY A 47 -3.76 2.95 -21.79
N LEU A 48 -2.59 2.38 -21.52
CA LEU A 48 -2.32 1.67 -20.26
C LEU A 48 -2.51 2.58 -19.04
N GLY A 49 -2.21 3.88 -19.17
CA GLY A 49 -2.45 4.87 -18.11
C GLY A 49 -3.93 5.01 -17.78
N PHE A 50 -4.79 5.03 -18.81
CA PHE A 50 -6.24 5.08 -18.62
C PHE A 50 -6.80 3.77 -18.02
N TRP A 51 -6.28 2.63 -18.46
CA TRP A 51 -6.61 1.33 -17.86
C TRP A 51 -6.19 1.27 -16.38
N PHE A 52 -5.03 1.84 -16.04
CA PHE A 52 -4.54 1.89 -14.66
C PHE A 52 -5.39 2.81 -13.78
N ALA A 53 -5.88 3.93 -14.32
CA ALA A 53 -6.78 4.84 -13.62
C ALA A 53 -8.14 4.19 -13.28
N GLN A 54 -8.66 3.32 -14.16
CA GLN A 54 -9.95 2.64 -13.98
C GLN A 54 -9.84 1.32 -13.22
N ASN A 55 -8.99 0.40 -13.70
CA ASN A 55 -8.84 -0.95 -13.15
C ASN A 55 -7.56 -1.09 -12.32
N GLY A 56 -6.51 -0.34 -12.59
CA GLY A 56 -5.26 -0.42 -11.82
C GLY A 56 -5.39 0.01 -10.35
N SER A 57 -6.35 0.90 -10.03
CA SER A 57 -6.55 1.35 -8.65
C SER A 57 -7.01 0.22 -7.72
N ILE A 58 -7.89 -0.69 -8.20
CA ILE A 58 -8.35 -1.84 -7.40
C ILE A 58 -7.21 -2.82 -7.12
N TYR A 59 -6.36 -3.09 -8.12
CA TYR A 59 -5.20 -3.97 -7.94
C TYR A 59 -4.17 -3.37 -6.99
N THR A 60 -3.93 -2.07 -7.08
CA THR A 60 -3.11 -1.34 -6.12
C THR A 60 -3.66 -1.49 -4.71
N PHE A 61 -4.97 -1.34 -4.54
CA PHE A 61 -5.63 -1.50 -3.25
C PHE A 61 -5.49 -2.92 -2.69
N LEU A 62 -5.67 -3.94 -3.52
CA LEU A 62 -5.47 -5.34 -3.13
C LEU A 62 -4.03 -5.63 -2.69
N VAL A 63 -3.03 -5.11 -3.41
CA VAL A 63 -1.61 -5.25 -3.03
C VAL A 63 -1.34 -4.55 -1.70
N LEU A 64 -1.88 -3.35 -1.49
CA LEU A 64 -1.76 -2.63 -0.22
C LEU A 64 -2.35 -3.43 0.94
N ILE A 65 -3.56 -3.97 0.78
CA ILE A 65 -4.21 -4.80 1.80
C ILE A 65 -3.38 -6.06 2.09
N TYR A 66 -2.87 -6.73 1.06
CA TYR A 66 -2.01 -7.90 1.24
C TYR A 66 -0.72 -7.57 1.99
N VAL A 67 -0.05 -6.47 1.63
CA VAL A 67 1.17 -6.01 2.31
C VAL A 67 0.88 -5.64 3.76
N TYR A 68 -0.23 -4.94 4.03
CA TYR A 68 -0.70 -4.65 5.38
C TYR A 68 -0.87 -5.95 6.18
N ALA A 69 -1.67 -6.90 5.68
CA ALA A 69 -1.96 -8.13 6.39
C ALA A 69 -0.69 -8.93 6.69
N LYS A 70 0.24 -9.03 5.72
CA LYS A 70 1.52 -9.73 5.92
C LYS A 70 2.40 -9.04 6.96
N ARG A 71 2.46 -7.70 6.94
CA ARG A 71 3.26 -6.92 7.90
C ARG A 71 2.64 -6.88 9.29
N MET A 72 1.31 -6.82 9.39
CA MET A 72 0.57 -6.90 10.63
C MET A 72 0.79 -8.26 11.29
N ASN A 73 0.73 -9.35 10.52
CA ASN A 73 1.03 -10.69 11.02
C ASN A 73 2.49 -10.83 11.50
N ALA A 74 3.45 -10.21 10.78
CA ALA A 74 4.84 -10.18 11.23
C ALA A 74 5.03 -9.36 12.51
N LEU A 75 4.28 -8.26 12.66
CA LEU A 75 4.32 -7.42 13.84
C LEU A 75 3.66 -8.10 15.05
N ASP A 76 2.54 -8.80 14.84
CA ASP A 76 1.91 -9.63 15.88
C ASP A 76 2.87 -10.72 16.35
N VAL A 77 3.55 -11.44 15.44
CA VAL A 77 4.57 -12.43 15.83
C VAL A 77 5.72 -11.79 16.62
N GLU A 78 6.18 -10.60 16.23
CA GLU A 78 7.27 -9.92 16.93
C GLU A 78 6.86 -9.47 18.35
N PHE A 79 5.62 -9.03 18.54
CA PHE A 79 5.11 -8.61 19.85
C PHE A 79 4.62 -9.77 20.74
N ASP A 80 4.08 -10.85 20.15
CA ASP A 80 3.66 -12.08 20.84
C ASP A 80 4.87 -12.88 21.38
N VAL A 81 6.04 -12.76 20.73
CA VAL A 81 7.30 -13.38 21.19
C VAL A 81 7.99 -12.57 22.30
N HIS A 82 7.55 -11.34 22.57
CA HIS A 82 8.12 -10.46 23.60
C HIS A 82 7.29 -10.37 24.90
N GLU A 83 6.32 -11.26 25.10
CA GLU A 83 5.55 -11.34 26.37
C GLU A 83 6.24 -12.12 27.50
N ASP A 84 7.45 -12.64 27.32
CA ASP A 84 8.26 -13.29 28.38
C ASP A 84 9.22 -12.33 29.12
#